data_AF-A0A4W5NN20-F1
#
_entry.id   AF-A0A4W5NN20-F1
#
_cell.length_a   1.000
_cell.length_b   1.000
_cell.length_c   1.000
_cell.angle_alpha   90.00
_cell.angle_beta   90.00
_cell.angle_gamma   90.00
#
_symmetry.space_group_name_H-M   'P 1'
#
loop_
_entity.id
_entity.type
_entity.pdbx_description
1 polymer ?
#
loop_
_entity_poly.entity_id
_entity_poly.type
_entity_poly.pdbx_seq_one_letter_code
_entity_poly.pdbx_strand_id
1 'polypeptide(L)'
;MRSPPPKGGGVYLKDVSCYFSVLEEGQPRDKLEFTFKLYDKDGNGLLDSSEVDRIITQMMRAADYLGWDVTELRPVLKDMMTAMDADSSGAVTLQEWIQGGMNNVPLLVLLGLKARSTNKRDGQHIWRMKHFNKPVYCNVCQSMLLGLRKQGLCCTLCKYTVHGHCANKNPGPCACTFVKSKKQIGVSLNRIAPIPDTHPLLVFVNPKSGGKQGERVLRKFQYLLNPRQVYNLSNGGPGPGLHFFRNLHDYRILVCGGDGTVGWILDAIDKADLPVRPPVAVLPLGTGNDLARCLHWGGGYEGTDLREILKEVEESSLVPMDRWSVQVISEDPQEIGDPVPNEIINNYFSIGVDASIAHRFHSMREKHPQKFNSRMKNKLWYFEFATSETISASCKKLKECLSIECCGTPLDLSGHSLEGLAVINIPSMHGGSNLWGEAKKADRDNVSEEEPPEVVTDHDILKMSSQDLSDKRIEVVGLEGAIEMGQIYSGLKRAGHRLAQTSQITIRTHKALPMQIDGEPWMQPPCTIHITHKNQANMLMAAPAKSSGFFHHK
;
A
#
# COMPACT_ATOMS: atom_id res chain seq x y z
N MET A 1 -7.90 56.65 -5.60
CA MET A 1 -6.85 56.95 -6.61
C MET A 1 -5.96 55.73 -6.76
N ARG A 2 -5.87 55.12 -7.96
CA ARG A 2 -5.04 53.93 -8.21
C ARG A 2 -3.58 54.36 -8.42
N SER A 3 -2.65 53.78 -7.68
CA SER A 3 -1.21 53.88 -7.97
C SER A 3 -0.85 52.92 -9.12
N PRO A 4 0.01 53.31 -10.09
CA PRO A 4 0.39 52.45 -11.20
C PRO A 4 1.42 51.39 -10.76
N PRO A 5 1.52 50.25 -11.46
CA PRO A 5 2.55 49.25 -11.16
C PRO A 5 3.95 49.77 -11.56
N PRO A 6 5.02 49.33 -10.88
CA PRO A 6 6.37 49.71 -11.28
C PRO A 6 6.70 49.11 -12.65
N LYS A 7 7.22 49.95 -13.55
CA LYS A 7 7.86 49.51 -14.78
C LYS A 7 9.29 49.09 -14.45
N GLY A 8 9.62 47.82 -14.69
CA GLY A 8 10.93 47.22 -14.43
C GLY A 8 10.86 46.18 -13.32
N GLY A 9 11.35 44.96 -13.58
CA GLY A 9 11.23 43.77 -12.73
C GLY A 9 11.97 43.85 -11.39
N GLY A 10 11.53 44.73 -10.49
CA GLY A 10 11.91 44.75 -9.09
C GLY A 10 10.92 43.98 -8.23
N VAL A 11 11.42 43.11 -7.35
CA VAL A 11 10.63 42.40 -6.34
C VAL A 11 10.51 43.29 -5.09
N TYR A 12 9.31 43.45 -4.53
CA TYR A 12 9.14 44.18 -3.27
C TYR A 12 9.79 43.41 -2.12
N LEU A 13 10.59 44.07 -1.29
CA LEU A 13 11.32 43.45 -0.16
C LEU A 13 10.39 42.69 0.81
N LYS A 14 9.14 43.15 0.94
CA LYS A 14 8.08 42.51 1.75
C LYS A 14 7.59 41.17 1.15
N ASP A 15 7.57 41.05 -0.18
CA ASP A 15 7.20 39.81 -0.88
C ASP A 15 8.28 38.73 -0.68
N VAL A 16 9.54 39.15 -0.58
CA VAL A 16 10.69 38.29 -0.25
C VAL A 16 10.67 37.85 1.22
N SER A 17 10.33 38.74 2.16
CA SER A 17 10.27 38.44 3.60
C SER A 17 9.14 37.46 3.97
N CYS A 18 7.98 37.57 3.31
CA CYS A 18 6.89 36.58 3.45
C CYS A 18 7.33 35.20 2.94
N TYR A 19 8.05 35.16 1.82
CA TYR A 19 8.61 33.93 1.27
C TYR A 19 9.59 33.24 2.23
N PHE A 20 10.49 33.99 2.87
CA PHE A 20 11.39 33.44 3.89
C PHE A 20 10.64 32.97 5.15
N SER A 21 9.58 33.68 5.57
CA SER A 21 8.72 33.25 6.70
C SER A 21 7.96 31.95 6.43
N VAL A 22 7.61 31.68 5.16
CA VAL A 22 7.03 30.39 4.74
C VAL A 22 8.06 29.25 4.83
N LEU A 23 9.35 29.55 4.65
CA LEU A 23 10.45 28.59 4.70
C LEU A 23 11.00 28.35 6.12
N GLU A 24 10.85 29.31 7.03
CA GLU A 24 11.28 29.20 8.43
C GLU A 24 10.29 28.41 9.31
N GLU A 25 10.80 27.60 10.24
CA GLU A 25 9.97 26.88 11.21
C GLU A 25 9.57 27.81 12.38
N GLY A 26 8.31 27.76 12.83
CA GLY A 26 7.82 28.64 13.89
C GLY A 26 6.42 28.26 14.39
N GLN A 27 5.99 28.77 15.55
CA GLN A 27 4.65 28.46 16.09
C GLN A 27 3.56 29.18 15.27
N PRO A 28 2.36 28.59 15.15
CA PRO A 28 1.26 29.19 14.39
C PRO A 28 0.91 30.62 14.78
N ARG A 29 0.94 30.91 16.09
CA ARG A 29 0.67 32.24 16.63
C ARG A 29 1.74 33.25 16.21
N ASP A 30 3.02 32.88 16.32
CA ASP A 30 4.14 33.77 15.97
C ASP A 30 4.11 34.13 14.48
N LYS A 31 3.77 33.15 13.61
CA LYS A 31 3.61 33.40 12.18
C LYS A 31 2.42 34.31 11.87
N LEU A 32 1.31 34.16 12.57
CA LEU A 32 0.13 35.03 12.42
C LEU A 32 0.44 36.47 12.88
N GLU A 33 1.11 36.62 14.02
CA GLU A 33 1.55 37.92 14.55
C GLU A 33 2.55 38.61 13.62
N PHE A 34 3.51 37.86 13.08
CA PHE A 34 4.47 38.34 12.09
C PHE A 34 3.77 38.79 10.80
N THR A 35 2.85 37.97 10.29
CA THR A 35 2.08 38.27 9.07
C THR A 35 1.24 39.53 9.27
N PHE A 36 0.56 39.67 10.40
CA PHE A 36 -0.24 40.86 10.70
C PHE A 36 0.63 42.13 10.62
N LYS A 37 1.75 42.15 11.33
CA LYS A 37 2.68 43.30 11.37
C LYS A 37 3.33 43.60 10.02
N LEU A 38 3.49 42.59 9.16
CA LEU A 38 4.09 42.76 7.84
C LEU A 38 3.15 43.54 6.89
N TYR A 39 1.84 43.30 7.02
CA TYR A 39 0.81 43.81 6.11
C TYR A 39 0.03 45.02 6.66
N ASP A 40 0.02 45.27 7.97
CA ASP A 40 -0.36 46.54 8.59
C ASP A 40 0.66 47.61 8.18
N LYS A 41 0.35 48.33 7.09
CA LYS A 41 1.29 49.23 6.41
C LYS A 41 1.34 50.60 7.06
N ASP A 42 0.23 51.05 7.62
CA ASP A 42 0.14 52.35 8.29
C ASP A 42 0.40 52.23 9.81
N GLY A 43 0.52 51.01 10.34
CA GLY A 43 0.91 50.73 11.73
C GLY A 43 -0.22 51.05 12.72
N ASN A 44 -1.46 51.09 12.24
CA ASN A 44 -2.62 51.48 13.04
C ASN A 44 -3.15 50.33 13.92
N GLY A 45 -2.58 49.11 13.80
CA GLY A 45 -2.97 47.94 14.57
C GLY A 45 -4.22 47.23 14.05
N LEU A 46 -4.67 47.55 12.84
CA LEU A 46 -5.82 46.99 12.14
C LEU A 46 -5.40 46.58 10.72
N LEU A 47 -6.07 45.58 10.15
CA LEU A 47 -5.95 45.24 8.74
C LEU A 47 -7.20 45.71 8.00
N ASP A 48 -7.05 46.74 7.17
CA ASP A 48 -8.15 47.23 6.35
C ASP A 48 -8.39 46.35 5.11
N SER A 49 -9.49 46.59 4.39
CA SER A 49 -9.84 45.85 3.19
C SER A 49 -8.74 45.83 2.09
N SER A 50 -7.91 46.85 2.03
CA SER A 50 -6.82 46.98 1.06
C SER A 50 -5.59 46.17 1.46
N GLU A 51 -5.31 46.07 2.76
CA GLU A 51 -4.23 45.26 3.34
C GLU A 51 -4.60 43.78 3.31
N VAL A 52 -5.86 43.46 3.58
CA VAL A 52 -6.41 42.11 3.43
C VAL A 52 -6.33 41.61 1.99
N ASP A 53 -6.70 42.41 0.97
CA ASP A 53 -6.61 41.96 -0.43
C ASP A 53 -5.14 41.74 -0.87
N ARG A 54 -4.18 42.45 -0.26
CA ARG A 54 -2.75 42.19 -0.46
C ARG A 54 -2.31 40.87 0.16
N ILE A 55 -2.77 40.55 1.37
CA ILE A 55 -2.51 39.25 2.01
C ILE A 55 -3.07 38.11 1.14
N ILE A 56 -4.33 38.23 0.71
CA ILE A 56 -4.96 37.23 -0.18
C ILE A 56 -4.15 37.08 -1.47
N THR A 57 -3.78 38.19 -2.11
CA THR A 57 -3.02 38.15 -3.37
C THR A 57 -1.68 37.43 -3.21
N GLN A 58 -1.01 37.56 -2.06
CA GLN A 58 0.24 36.87 -1.78
C GLN A 58 0.02 35.38 -1.48
N MET A 59 -1.03 35.04 -0.73
CA MET A 59 -1.45 33.65 -0.49
C MET A 59 -1.82 32.93 -1.79
N MET A 60 -2.44 33.63 -2.75
CA MET A 60 -2.73 33.09 -4.08
C MET A 60 -1.45 32.74 -4.86
N ARG A 61 -0.39 33.56 -4.73
CA ARG A 61 0.93 33.28 -5.36
C ARG A 61 1.62 32.09 -4.70
N ALA A 62 1.53 31.97 -3.37
CA ALA A 62 2.06 30.81 -2.65
C ALA A 62 1.30 29.52 -3.00
N ALA A 63 -0.03 29.59 -3.14
CA ALA A 63 -0.88 28.47 -3.54
C ALA A 63 -0.57 27.98 -4.97
N ASP A 64 -0.37 28.90 -5.92
CA ASP A 64 0.01 28.59 -7.31
C ASP A 64 1.36 27.85 -7.37
N TYR A 65 2.34 28.33 -6.61
CA TYR A 65 3.64 27.65 -6.48
C TYR A 65 3.54 26.24 -5.88
N LEU A 66 2.61 26.04 -4.93
CA LEU A 66 2.32 24.73 -4.34
C LEU A 66 1.43 23.83 -5.21
N GLY A 67 1.06 24.29 -6.42
CA GLY A 67 0.25 23.54 -7.39
C GLY A 67 -1.23 23.42 -7.02
N TRP A 68 -1.77 24.35 -6.23
CA TRP A 68 -3.19 24.39 -5.87
C TRP A 68 -4.01 25.05 -6.98
N ASP A 69 -5.27 24.62 -7.16
CA ASP A 69 -6.19 25.29 -8.08
C ASP A 69 -6.61 26.66 -7.53
N VAL A 70 -6.04 27.71 -8.10
CA VAL A 70 -6.22 29.10 -7.68
C VAL A 70 -7.57 29.71 -8.09
N THR A 71 -8.30 29.06 -9.00
CA THR A 71 -9.56 29.59 -9.57
C THR A 71 -10.69 29.58 -8.53
N GLU A 72 -10.73 28.55 -7.69
CA GLU A 72 -11.73 28.39 -6.63
C GLU A 72 -11.26 28.87 -5.25
N LEU A 73 -9.94 29.09 -5.07
CA LEU A 73 -9.37 29.44 -3.77
C LEU A 73 -9.54 30.92 -3.41
N ARG A 74 -9.53 31.83 -4.40
CA ARG A 74 -9.63 33.28 -4.15
C ARG A 74 -10.96 33.68 -3.46
N PRO A 75 -12.13 33.19 -3.90
CA PRO A 75 -13.39 33.44 -3.20
C PRO A 75 -13.37 32.89 -1.76
N VAL A 76 -12.80 31.70 -1.55
CA VAL A 76 -12.68 31.08 -0.21
C VAL A 76 -11.83 31.92 0.72
N LEU A 77 -10.69 32.43 0.26
CA LEU A 77 -9.84 33.30 1.07
C LEU A 77 -10.52 34.64 1.38
N LYS A 78 -11.28 35.21 0.44
CA LYS A 78 -12.07 36.43 0.72
C LYS A 78 -13.12 36.20 1.79
N ASP A 79 -13.90 35.13 1.66
CA ASP A 79 -14.92 34.76 2.65
C ASP A 79 -14.30 34.47 4.02
N MET A 80 -13.11 33.86 4.05
CA MET A 80 -12.35 33.64 5.28
C MET A 80 -11.93 34.94 5.96
N MET A 81 -11.44 35.92 5.20
CA MET A 81 -11.01 37.19 5.75
C MET A 81 -12.19 38.01 6.27
N THR A 82 -13.32 37.99 5.56
CA THR A 82 -14.58 38.58 6.04
C THR A 82 -15.09 37.89 7.30
N ALA A 83 -14.90 36.57 7.45
CA ALA A 83 -15.30 35.84 8.65
C ALA A 83 -14.36 36.03 9.86
N MET A 84 -13.18 36.61 9.65
CA MET A 84 -12.25 36.95 10.74
C MET A 84 -12.59 38.28 11.41
N ASP A 85 -13.26 39.19 10.70
CA ASP A 85 -13.87 40.42 11.23
C ASP A 85 -15.12 40.05 12.05
N ALA A 86 -14.92 39.72 13.33
CA ALA A 86 -15.94 39.11 14.17
C ALA A 86 -17.00 40.13 14.61
N ASP A 87 -16.63 41.40 14.70
CA ASP A 87 -17.53 42.51 15.00
C ASP A 87 -18.11 43.21 13.76
N SER A 88 -17.70 42.79 12.55
CA SER A 88 -18.12 43.36 11.27
C SER A 88 -17.82 44.86 11.14
N SER A 89 -16.73 45.30 11.77
CA SER A 89 -16.27 46.69 11.74
C SER A 89 -15.69 47.11 10.39
N GLY A 90 -15.43 46.16 9.49
CA GLY A 90 -14.82 46.38 8.19
C GLY A 90 -13.29 46.37 8.21
N ALA A 91 -12.67 46.10 9.36
CA ALA A 91 -11.24 45.94 9.55
C ALA A 91 -10.97 44.80 10.56
N VAL A 92 -9.83 44.13 10.44
CA VAL A 92 -9.50 42.99 11.32
C VAL A 92 -8.44 43.40 12.34
N THR A 93 -8.75 43.29 13.63
CA THR A 93 -7.78 43.53 14.70
C THR A 93 -6.75 42.39 14.80
N LEU A 94 -5.61 42.63 15.46
CA LEU A 94 -4.61 41.57 15.72
C LEU A 94 -5.21 40.38 16.48
N GLN A 95 -6.11 40.64 17.45
CA GLN A 95 -6.74 39.58 18.23
C GLN A 95 -7.68 38.73 17.37
N GLU A 96 -8.50 39.36 16.54
CA GLU A 96 -9.38 38.69 15.58
C GLU A 96 -8.61 37.90 14.53
N TRP A 97 -7.52 38.47 14.03
CA TRP A 97 -6.60 37.81 13.11
C TRP A 97 -5.99 36.54 13.70
N ILE A 98 -5.46 36.62 14.93
CA ILE A 98 -4.89 35.45 15.61
C ILE A 98 -6.00 34.43 15.91
N GLN A 99 -7.13 34.87 16.47
CA GLN A 99 -8.20 33.97 16.89
C GLN A 99 -8.87 33.25 15.70
N GLY A 100 -9.11 33.99 14.61
CA GLY A 100 -9.64 33.46 13.36
C GLY A 100 -8.62 32.61 12.62
N GLY A 101 -7.36 33.05 12.58
CA GLY A 101 -6.28 32.39 11.85
C GLY A 101 -5.81 31.09 12.49
N MET A 102 -5.73 31.02 13.82
CA MET A 102 -5.32 29.82 14.58
C MET A 102 -6.24 28.61 14.33
N ASN A 103 -7.48 28.83 13.90
CA ASN A 103 -8.47 27.80 13.63
C ASN A 103 -8.70 27.58 12.12
N ASN A 104 -7.96 28.29 11.27
CA ASN A 104 -8.14 28.29 9.82
C ASN A 104 -7.01 27.49 9.14
N VAL A 105 -7.25 26.19 8.96
CA VAL A 105 -6.23 25.25 8.44
C VAL A 105 -5.66 25.68 7.07
N PRO A 106 -6.47 26.09 6.07
CA PRO A 106 -5.93 26.62 4.81
C PRO A 106 -5.02 27.83 5.00
N LEU A 107 -5.38 28.77 5.88
CA LEU A 107 -4.54 29.93 6.20
C LEU A 107 -3.19 29.51 6.78
N LEU A 108 -3.19 28.61 7.78
CA LEU A 108 -1.96 28.14 8.42
C LEU A 108 -1.03 27.41 7.45
N VAL A 109 -1.59 26.61 6.55
CA VAL A 109 -0.82 25.92 5.50
C VAL A 109 -0.20 26.91 4.52
N LEU A 110 -0.95 27.95 4.11
CA LEU A 110 -0.47 29.00 3.21
C LEU A 110 0.58 29.93 3.87
N LEU A 111 0.66 29.95 5.20
CA LEU A 111 1.71 30.60 5.99
C LEU A 111 2.93 29.69 6.25
N GLY A 112 3.02 28.55 5.57
CA GLY A 112 4.17 27.64 5.68
C GLY A 112 4.20 26.80 6.95
N LEU A 113 3.07 26.62 7.64
CA LEU A 113 2.98 25.69 8.77
C LEU A 113 2.67 24.30 8.24
N LYS A 114 3.60 23.36 8.40
CA LYS A 114 3.35 21.94 8.15
C LYS A 114 2.20 21.51 9.08
N ALA A 115 1.11 20.99 8.51
CA ALA A 115 -0.01 20.41 9.26
C ALA A 115 0.41 19.11 9.96
N ARG A 116 1.35 19.16 10.91
CA ARG A 116 1.80 18.04 11.77
C ARG A 116 2.41 18.57 13.06
N SER A 117 1.58 18.80 14.08
CA SER A 117 1.84 18.40 15.47
C SER A 117 0.87 19.11 16.44
N THR A 118 -0.22 18.44 16.76
CA THR A 118 -0.70 18.39 18.15
C THR A 118 -0.86 16.92 18.51
N ASN A 119 0.27 16.25 18.74
CA ASN A 119 0.25 15.12 19.66
C ASN A 119 -0.04 15.68 21.06
N LYS A 120 -1.05 15.10 21.72
CA LYS A 120 -1.61 15.41 23.04
C LYS A 120 -2.68 16.51 23.08
N ARG A 121 -3.94 16.09 22.85
CA ARG A 121 -5.04 16.31 23.80
C ARG A 121 -6.12 15.25 23.54
N ASP A 122 -6.13 14.21 24.36
CA ASP A 122 -7.16 13.18 24.36
C ASP A 122 -8.54 13.81 24.56
N GLY A 123 -9.53 13.41 23.75
CA GLY A 123 -10.94 13.73 23.98
C GLY A 123 -11.48 15.04 23.35
N GLN A 124 -10.82 15.67 22.38
CA GLN A 124 -11.40 16.83 21.67
C GLN A 124 -12.13 16.44 20.37
N HIS A 125 -13.31 17.03 20.15
CA HIS A 125 -14.10 16.79 18.92
C HIS A 125 -13.55 17.62 17.76
N ILE A 126 -13.36 16.98 16.60
CA ILE A 126 -13.02 17.67 15.35
C ILE A 126 -14.30 17.92 14.57
N TRP A 127 -14.79 19.16 14.52
CA TRP A 127 -16.08 19.48 13.92
C TRP A 127 -16.01 19.69 12.41
N ARG A 128 -17.03 19.20 11.69
CA ARG A 128 -17.26 19.53 10.28
C ARG A 128 -18.72 19.95 10.09
N MET A 129 -18.95 21.05 9.38
CA MET A 129 -20.29 21.47 9.00
C MET A 129 -20.93 20.45 8.05
N LYS A 130 -22.17 20.04 8.35
CA LYS A 130 -22.86 18.98 7.59
C LYS A 130 -24.30 19.37 7.25
N HIS A 131 -24.73 18.94 6.07
CA HIS A 131 -26.12 18.93 5.65
C HIS A 131 -26.73 17.57 6.00
N PHE A 132 -27.87 17.53 6.68
CA PHE A 132 -28.56 16.28 7.00
C PHE A 132 -29.84 16.18 6.15
N ASN A 133 -29.98 15.08 5.42
CA ASN A 133 -31.12 14.86 4.53
C ASN A 133 -32.33 14.24 5.26
N LYS A 134 -32.27 14.17 6.60
CA LYS A 134 -33.27 13.62 7.51
C LYS A 134 -33.29 14.46 8.79
N PRO A 135 -34.38 14.46 9.58
CA PRO A 135 -34.40 15.13 10.87
C PRO A 135 -33.29 14.60 11.79
N VAL A 136 -32.43 15.49 12.29
CA VAL A 136 -31.34 15.19 13.22
C VAL A 136 -31.46 16.11 14.41
N TYR A 137 -31.16 15.61 15.61
CA TYR A 137 -31.25 16.37 16.85
C TYR A 137 -29.84 16.68 17.39
N CYS A 138 -29.72 17.79 18.09
CA CYS A 138 -28.48 18.19 18.75
C CYS A 138 -28.24 17.34 19.98
N ASN A 139 -27.06 16.71 20.07
CA ASN A 139 -26.68 15.87 21.21
C ASN A 139 -26.37 16.66 22.50
N VAL A 140 -26.49 17.99 22.49
CA VAL A 140 -26.30 18.86 23.67
C VAL A 140 -27.63 19.36 24.20
N CYS A 141 -28.42 20.05 23.37
CA CYS A 141 -29.69 20.65 23.80
C CYS A 141 -30.93 19.79 23.47
N GLN A 142 -30.75 18.66 22.79
CA GLN A 142 -31.81 17.73 22.35
C GLN A 142 -32.85 18.32 21.40
N SER A 143 -32.72 19.58 21.00
CA SER A 143 -33.57 20.22 19.98
C SER A 143 -33.12 19.84 18.57
N MET A 144 -34.06 19.86 17.63
CA MET A 144 -33.81 19.55 16.22
C MET A 144 -32.81 20.54 15.60
N LEU A 145 -31.92 20.02 14.74
CA LEU A 145 -31.05 20.80 13.87
C LEU A 145 -31.89 21.35 12.71
N LEU A 146 -32.47 22.54 12.90
CA LEU A 146 -33.33 23.20 11.92
C LEU A 146 -32.50 24.01 10.91
N GLY A 147 -32.84 23.91 9.61
CA GLY A 147 -32.24 24.72 8.55
C GLY A 147 -32.49 24.17 7.14
N LEU A 148 -32.67 25.06 6.16
CA LEU A 148 -32.92 24.70 4.76
C LEU A 148 -31.63 24.28 4.01
N ARG A 149 -30.43 24.74 4.44
CA ARG A 149 -29.11 24.19 4.09
C ARG A 149 -28.10 24.43 5.23
N LYS A 150 -27.17 23.49 5.46
CA LYS A 150 -26.16 23.44 6.56
C LYS A 150 -26.76 23.57 7.98
N GLN A 151 -27.30 22.46 8.49
CA GLN A 151 -28.11 22.42 9.71
C GLN A 151 -27.33 22.28 11.03
N GLY A 152 -26.07 21.82 10.98
CA GLY A 152 -25.26 21.66 12.19
C GLY A 152 -23.86 21.11 11.97
N LEU A 153 -23.11 20.97 13.05
CA LEU A 153 -21.77 20.41 13.09
C LEU A 153 -21.83 18.91 13.40
N CYS A 154 -20.94 18.14 12.77
CA CYS A 154 -20.76 16.72 13.03
C CYS A 154 -19.28 16.45 13.29
N CYS A 155 -18.96 15.75 14.38
CA CYS A 155 -17.59 15.35 14.66
C CYS A 155 -17.09 14.37 13.58
N THR A 156 -15.96 14.66 12.95
CA THR A 156 -15.36 13.80 11.93
C THR A 156 -14.91 12.46 12.51
N LEU A 157 -14.58 12.43 13.81
CA LEU A 157 -14.12 11.27 14.56
C LEU A 157 -15.28 10.41 15.08
N CYS A 158 -16.07 10.89 16.05
CA CYS A 158 -17.11 10.10 16.72
C CYS A 158 -18.54 10.30 16.19
N LYS A 159 -18.72 11.13 15.15
CA LYS A 159 -20.01 11.46 14.52
C LYS A 159 -21.03 12.17 15.42
N TYR A 160 -20.66 12.58 16.63
CA TYR A 160 -21.49 13.43 17.50
C TYR A 160 -22.01 14.65 16.73
N THR A 161 -23.32 14.94 16.81
CA THR A 161 -23.97 16.01 16.05
C THR A 161 -24.49 17.11 16.97
N VAL A 162 -24.19 18.37 16.67
CA VAL A 162 -24.54 19.53 17.51
C VAL A 162 -24.89 20.74 16.66
N HIS A 163 -25.64 21.71 17.21
CA HIS A 163 -25.73 23.04 16.59
C HIS A 163 -24.37 23.73 16.60
N GLY A 164 -24.15 24.67 15.69
CA GLY A 164 -22.93 25.49 15.65
C GLY A 164 -22.60 26.12 17.01
N HIS A 165 -23.60 26.72 17.67
CA HIS A 165 -23.47 27.33 18.98
C HIS A 165 -23.39 26.33 20.15
N CYS A 166 -23.81 25.07 19.96
CA CYS A 166 -23.73 24.03 20.98
C CYS A 166 -22.36 23.32 21.02
N ALA A 167 -21.57 23.39 19.95
CA ALA A 167 -20.22 22.82 19.92
C ALA A 167 -19.28 23.43 20.96
N ASN A 168 -19.53 24.68 21.36
CA ASN A 168 -18.72 25.42 22.34
C ASN A 168 -19.23 25.29 23.79
N LYS A 169 -20.37 24.63 24.02
CA LYS A 169 -20.96 24.44 25.36
C LYS A 169 -20.36 23.25 26.12
N ASN A 170 -19.07 22.97 25.88
CA ASN A 170 -18.31 21.89 26.50
C ASN A 170 -18.98 20.50 26.39
N PRO A 171 -19.22 19.99 25.15
CA PRO A 171 -19.74 18.64 24.96
C PRO A 171 -18.78 17.62 25.58
N GLY A 172 -19.32 16.50 26.10
CA GLY A 172 -18.50 15.44 26.69
C GLY A 172 -17.34 15.01 25.77
N PRO A 173 -16.21 14.55 26.32
CA PRO A 173 -15.00 14.29 25.54
C PRO A 173 -15.27 13.37 24.35
N CYS A 174 -14.60 13.64 23.23
CA CYS A 174 -14.67 12.88 21.99
C CYS A 174 -14.23 11.44 22.23
N ALA A 175 -15.19 10.58 22.50
CA ALA A 175 -14.99 9.17 22.76
C ALA A 175 -15.21 8.37 21.47
N CYS A 176 -14.24 7.54 21.10
CA CYS A 176 -14.39 6.33 20.29
C CYS A 176 -13.21 5.41 20.68
N THR A 177 -13.44 4.19 21.15
CA THR A 177 -13.99 3.08 20.36
C THR A 177 -14.69 2.02 21.25
N PHE A 178 -16.02 1.88 21.10
CA PHE A 178 -16.91 0.92 21.78
C PHE A 178 -16.83 0.79 23.31
N VAL A 179 -17.91 1.23 23.96
CA VAL A 179 -18.24 0.89 25.35
C VAL A 179 -19.74 0.57 25.39
N LYS A 180 -20.14 -0.65 25.74
CA LYS A 180 -21.57 -1.06 25.76
C LYS A 180 -22.38 -0.37 26.87
N SER A 181 -21.75 0.27 27.87
CA SER A 181 -22.45 1.10 28.85
C SER A 181 -21.54 2.17 29.51
N LYS A 182 -22.16 3.22 30.05
CA LYS A 182 -21.50 4.33 30.76
C LYS A 182 -20.62 3.91 31.95
N LYS A 183 -20.72 2.67 32.47
CA LYS A 183 -19.95 2.19 33.62
C LYS A 183 -18.47 1.86 33.33
N GLN A 184 -18.04 1.84 32.06
CA GLN A 184 -16.68 1.43 31.66
C GLN A 184 -15.76 2.60 31.24
N ILE A 185 -16.20 3.85 31.42
CA ILE A 185 -15.38 5.04 31.15
C ILE A 185 -14.35 5.16 32.28
N GLY A 186 -13.17 4.59 32.07
CA GLY A 186 -12.06 4.60 33.04
C GLY A 186 -10.84 3.77 32.65
N VAL A 187 -10.91 2.97 31.58
CA VAL A 187 -9.75 2.19 31.09
C VAL A 187 -9.04 2.95 29.97
N SER A 188 -7.73 3.14 30.15
CA SER A 188 -6.76 3.71 29.20
C SER A 188 -7.16 3.57 27.72
N LEU A 189 -7.26 4.72 27.02
CA LEU A 189 -7.62 4.90 25.60
C LEU A 189 -6.62 4.29 24.59
N ASN A 190 -5.61 3.56 25.07
CA ASN A 190 -4.57 2.91 24.26
C ASN A 190 -4.82 1.41 24.03
N ARG A 191 -6.02 0.90 24.31
CA ARG A 191 -6.36 -0.52 24.13
C ARG A 191 -7.59 -0.70 23.26
N ILE A 192 -7.48 -1.57 22.25
CA ILE A 192 -8.61 -2.04 21.46
C ILE A 192 -9.38 -3.03 22.35
N ALA A 193 -10.68 -2.76 22.57
CA ALA A 193 -11.58 -3.70 23.24
C ALA A 193 -12.43 -4.39 22.16
N PRO A 194 -12.05 -5.61 21.71
CA PRO A 194 -12.80 -6.31 20.67
C PRO A 194 -14.21 -6.66 21.16
N ILE A 195 -15.17 -6.66 20.23
CA ILE A 195 -16.50 -7.21 20.52
C ILE A 195 -16.33 -8.73 20.60
N PRO A 196 -16.91 -9.41 21.62
CA PRO A 196 -16.90 -10.87 21.67
C PRO A 196 -17.38 -11.48 20.34
N ASP A 197 -16.77 -12.58 19.94
CA ASP A 197 -17.09 -13.32 18.70
C ASP A 197 -16.88 -12.51 17.41
N THR A 198 -16.02 -11.49 17.45
CA THR A 198 -15.61 -10.72 16.27
C THR A 198 -14.10 -10.69 16.13
N HIS A 199 -13.63 -10.55 14.89
CA HIS A 199 -12.22 -10.38 14.59
C HIS A 199 -11.96 -8.91 14.21
N PRO A 200 -11.26 -8.12 15.04
CA PRO A 200 -10.79 -6.79 14.64
C PRO A 200 -10.02 -6.86 13.33
N LEU A 201 -10.24 -5.88 12.45
CA LEU A 201 -9.55 -5.79 11.17
C LEU A 201 -8.53 -4.65 11.18
N LEU A 202 -7.30 -4.95 10.78
CA LEU A 202 -6.24 -3.99 10.49
C LEU A 202 -6.03 -3.93 8.97
N VAL A 203 -6.26 -2.77 8.36
CA VAL A 203 -6.17 -2.55 6.92
C VAL A 203 -4.92 -1.74 6.59
N PHE A 204 -4.03 -2.31 5.79
CA PHE A 204 -2.91 -1.60 5.19
C PHE A 204 -3.21 -1.27 3.74
N VAL A 205 -2.97 -0.02 3.32
CA VAL A 205 -3.18 0.39 1.93
C VAL A 205 -1.90 1.03 1.39
N ASN A 206 -1.45 0.55 0.24
CA ASN A 206 -0.41 1.21 -0.56
C ASN A 206 -1.07 2.15 -1.59
N PRO A 207 -1.03 3.48 -1.42
CA PRO A 207 -1.73 4.41 -2.31
C PRO A 207 -1.17 4.42 -3.74
N LYS A 208 0.09 4.04 -3.92
CA LYS A 208 0.76 4.02 -5.23
C LYS A 208 0.30 2.83 -6.10
N SER A 209 -0.29 1.80 -5.50
CA SER A 209 -0.72 0.59 -6.22
C SER A 209 -1.93 0.84 -7.13
N GLY A 210 -2.02 0.04 -8.20
CA GLY A 210 -3.16 -0.02 -9.11
C GLY A 210 -3.36 1.21 -9.99
N GLY A 211 -2.29 1.95 -10.32
CA GLY A 211 -2.42 3.17 -11.13
C GLY A 211 -3.19 4.27 -10.40
N LYS A 212 -2.85 4.50 -9.11
CA LYS A 212 -3.53 5.43 -8.17
C LYS A 212 -4.91 4.95 -7.67
N GLN A 213 -5.30 3.70 -7.90
CA GLN A 213 -6.48 3.11 -7.28
C GLN A 213 -6.34 2.99 -5.76
N GLY A 214 -5.11 2.74 -5.25
CA GLY A 214 -4.85 2.65 -3.82
C GLY A 214 -5.29 3.87 -3.03
N GLU A 215 -5.11 5.08 -3.58
CA GLU A 215 -5.58 6.33 -2.96
C GLU A 215 -7.12 6.37 -2.81
N ARG A 216 -7.85 5.87 -3.82
CA ARG A 216 -9.31 5.79 -3.76
C ARG A 216 -9.77 4.75 -2.73
N VAL A 217 -9.11 3.59 -2.70
CA VAL A 217 -9.37 2.51 -1.74
C VAL A 217 -9.13 2.99 -0.31
N LEU A 218 -8.01 3.68 -0.07
CA LEU A 218 -7.66 4.27 1.23
C LEU A 218 -8.79 5.19 1.74
N ARG A 219 -9.22 6.15 0.91
CA ARG A 219 -10.29 7.08 1.28
C ARG A 219 -11.62 6.38 1.56
N LYS A 220 -11.95 5.35 0.78
CA LYS A 220 -13.18 4.56 0.99
C LYS A 220 -13.11 3.78 2.30
N PHE A 221 -12.02 3.07 2.59
CA PHE A 221 -11.89 2.35 3.86
C PHE A 221 -11.88 3.29 5.07
N GLN A 222 -11.23 4.45 5.00
CA GLN A 222 -11.28 5.47 6.06
C GLN A 222 -12.70 6.02 6.30
N TYR A 223 -13.58 5.93 5.31
CA TYR A 223 -15.00 6.29 5.45
C TYR A 223 -15.84 5.14 6.03
N LEU A 224 -15.54 3.90 5.63
CA LEU A 224 -16.30 2.70 6.02
C LEU A 224 -15.93 2.17 7.41
N LEU A 225 -14.65 2.24 7.76
CA LEU A 225 -14.08 1.68 8.98
C LEU A 225 -13.68 2.79 9.95
N ASN A 226 -13.30 2.40 11.17
CA ASN A 226 -12.65 3.33 12.06
C ASN A 226 -11.30 3.77 11.47
N PRO A 227 -10.97 5.07 11.42
CA PRO A 227 -9.69 5.54 10.89
C PRO A 227 -8.45 4.93 11.57
N ARG A 228 -8.55 4.48 12.83
CA ARG A 228 -7.49 3.77 13.56
C ARG A 228 -7.26 2.33 13.07
N GLN A 229 -8.12 1.81 12.21
CA GLN A 229 -7.96 0.50 11.58
C GLN A 229 -7.28 0.61 10.21
N VAL A 230 -7.13 1.80 9.64
CA VAL A 230 -6.74 1.98 8.23
C VAL A 230 -5.44 2.76 8.14
N TYR A 231 -4.37 2.09 7.72
CA TYR A 231 -3.01 2.63 7.67
C TYR A 231 -2.54 2.83 6.23
N ASN A 232 -2.08 4.04 5.96
CA ASN A 232 -1.42 4.40 4.70
C ASN A 232 0.06 4.00 4.78
N LEU A 233 0.47 3.04 3.96
CA LEU A 233 1.84 2.53 3.96
C LEU A 233 2.89 3.54 3.49
N SER A 234 2.50 4.57 2.73
CA SER A 234 3.39 5.69 2.39
C SER A 234 3.70 6.59 3.60
N ASN A 235 2.95 6.45 4.70
CA ASN A 235 3.09 7.27 5.90
C ASN A 235 3.72 6.46 7.04
N GLY A 236 5.02 6.16 6.93
CA GLY A 236 5.77 5.48 8.00
C GLY A 236 5.66 3.94 7.99
N GLY A 237 5.15 3.35 6.91
CA GLY A 237 5.13 1.90 6.73
C GLY A 237 4.14 1.15 7.64
N PRO A 238 4.33 -0.17 7.81
CA PRO A 238 3.39 -1.02 8.56
C PRO A 238 3.55 -0.97 10.07
N GLY A 239 4.74 -0.61 10.57
CA GLY A 239 5.10 -0.64 12.00
C GLY A 239 4.07 0.04 12.92
N PRO A 240 3.59 1.26 12.63
CA PRO A 240 2.59 1.93 13.45
C PRO A 240 1.27 1.14 13.63
N GLY A 241 0.83 0.42 12.59
CA GLY A 241 -0.38 -0.40 12.64
C GLY A 241 -0.18 -1.67 13.43
N LEU A 242 0.92 -2.38 13.17
CA LEU A 242 1.28 -3.60 13.91
C LEU A 242 1.46 -3.29 15.40
N HIS A 243 2.14 -2.20 15.73
CA HIS A 243 2.33 -1.77 17.12
C HIS A 243 1.01 -1.44 17.82
N PHE A 244 0.06 -0.81 17.13
CA PHE A 244 -1.23 -0.46 17.71
C PHE A 244 -2.10 -1.69 18.02
N PHE A 245 -2.01 -2.72 17.18
CA PHE A 245 -2.78 -3.97 17.34
C PHE A 245 -2.06 -5.04 18.19
N ARG A 246 -0.81 -4.82 18.61
CA ARG A 246 0.06 -5.84 19.25
C ARG A 246 -0.50 -6.55 20.49
N ASN A 247 -1.45 -5.92 21.19
CA ASN A 247 -2.03 -6.47 22.42
C ASN A 247 -3.27 -7.35 22.16
N LEU A 248 -3.66 -7.53 20.90
CA LEU A 248 -4.74 -8.41 20.50
C LEU A 248 -4.17 -9.80 20.15
N HIS A 249 -4.86 -10.83 20.61
CA HIS A 249 -4.53 -12.23 20.29
C HIS A 249 -5.32 -12.77 19.11
N ASP A 250 -6.42 -12.11 18.76
CA ASP A 250 -7.27 -12.49 17.64
C ASP A 250 -7.67 -11.25 16.85
N TYR A 251 -7.14 -11.11 15.64
CA TYR A 251 -7.41 -10.05 14.68
C TYR A 251 -6.92 -10.45 13.29
N ARG A 252 -7.49 -9.86 12.24
CA ARG A 252 -7.13 -10.13 10.84
C ARG A 252 -6.46 -8.92 10.22
N ILE A 253 -5.63 -9.15 9.21
CA ILE A 253 -5.00 -8.09 8.40
C ILE A 253 -5.56 -8.15 6.98
N LEU A 254 -5.88 -7.00 6.40
CA LEU A 254 -6.17 -6.84 4.98
C LEU A 254 -5.11 -5.94 4.33
N VAL A 255 -4.38 -6.47 3.35
CA VAL A 255 -3.35 -5.74 2.60
C VAL A 255 -3.86 -5.34 1.23
N CYS A 256 -3.97 -4.05 0.98
CA CYS A 256 -4.39 -3.49 -0.31
C CYS A 256 -3.16 -3.05 -1.11
N GLY A 257 -2.70 -3.93 -2.02
CA GLY A 257 -1.43 -3.76 -2.73
C GLY A 257 -1.17 -4.84 -3.78
N GLY A 258 0.03 -4.86 -4.35
CA GLY A 258 0.51 -6.00 -5.17
C GLY A 258 1.35 -6.96 -4.34
N ASP A 259 1.90 -7.99 -4.97
CA ASP A 259 2.69 -9.05 -4.30
C ASP A 259 3.82 -8.49 -3.42
N GLY A 260 4.64 -7.57 -3.93
CA GLY A 260 5.69 -6.93 -3.11
C GLY A 260 5.17 -6.12 -1.91
N THR A 261 3.94 -5.60 -1.96
CA THR A 261 3.31 -4.98 -0.77
C THR A 261 2.95 -6.05 0.26
N VAL A 262 2.44 -7.20 -0.17
CA VAL A 262 2.13 -8.31 0.74
C VAL A 262 3.41 -8.85 1.38
N GLY A 263 4.45 -9.09 0.59
CA GLY A 263 5.77 -9.51 1.09
C GLY A 263 6.34 -8.54 2.13
N TRP A 264 6.23 -7.23 1.91
CA TRP A 264 6.65 -6.22 2.89
C TRP A 264 5.88 -6.30 4.21
N ILE A 265 4.57 -6.57 4.18
CA ILE A 265 3.78 -6.76 5.40
C ILE A 265 4.17 -8.04 6.13
N LEU A 266 4.39 -9.14 5.40
CA LEU A 266 4.81 -10.42 6.00
C LEU A 266 6.18 -10.31 6.68
N ASP A 267 7.14 -9.62 6.05
CA ASP A 267 8.43 -9.31 6.65
C ASP A 267 8.31 -8.39 7.87
N ALA A 268 7.43 -7.38 7.82
CA ALA A 268 7.17 -6.52 8.97
C ALA A 268 6.54 -7.28 10.14
N ILE A 269 5.67 -8.27 9.88
CA ILE A 269 5.10 -9.16 10.90
C ILE A 269 6.19 -10.01 11.55
N ASP A 270 7.11 -10.58 10.76
CA ASP A 270 8.26 -11.34 11.28
C ASP A 270 9.12 -10.50 12.24
N LYS A 271 9.30 -9.20 11.92
CA LYS A 271 10.14 -8.27 12.69
C LYS A 271 9.43 -7.59 13.86
N ALA A 272 8.10 -7.67 13.95
CA ALA A 272 7.31 -6.90 14.91
C ALA A 272 7.20 -7.54 16.31
N ASP A 273 7.76 -8.74 16.52
CA ASP A 273 7.73 -9.48 17.79
C ASP A 273 6.31 -9.50 18.40
N LEU A 274 5.35 -9.91 17.58
CA LEU A 274 3.94 -9.97 17.96
C LEU A 274 3.67 -11.27 18.73
N PRO A 275 2.80 -11.25 19.76
CA PRO A 275 2.46 -12.45 20.53
C PRO A 275 1.72 -13.50 19.69
N VAL A 276 1.13 -13.08 18.56
CA VAL A 276 0.43 -13.93 17.60
C VAL A 276 0.78 -13.50 16.18
N ARG A 277 0.73 -14.44 15.23
CA ARG A 277 0.85 -14.16 13.80
C ARG A 277 -0.55 -14.03 13.18
N PRO A 278 -1.08 -12.80 13.02
CA PRO A 278 -2.44 -12.60 12.51
C PRO A 278 -2.55 -13.06 11.05
N PRO A 279 -3.69 -13.63 10.64
CA PRO A 279 -3.89 -14.06 9.27
C PRO A 279 -4.09 -12.88 8.31
N VAL A 280 -3.56 -13.01 7.09
CA VAL A 280 -3.46 -11.92 6.10
C VAL A 280 -4.32 -12.21 4.86
N ALA A 281 -5.29 -11.33 4.58
CA ALA A 281 -6.02 -11.26 3.32
C ALA A 281 -5.40 -10.23 2.36
N VAL A 282 -5.67 -10.38 1.06
CA VAL A 282 -5.12 -9.51 0.01
C VAL A 282 -6.26 -8.87 -0.79
N LEU A 283 -6.24 -7.54 -0.91
CA LEU A 283 -6.97 -6.82 -1.95
C LEU A 283 -6.00 -6.51 -3.10
N PRO A 284 -6.11 -7.20 -4.24
CA PRO A 284 -5.08 -7.18 -5.28
C PRO A 284 -5.11 -5.88 -6.10
N LEU A 285 -4.20 -4.96 -5.81
CA LEU A 285 -4.04 -3.70 -6.55
C LEU A 285 -2.84 -3.71 -7.51
N GLY A 286 -2.03 -4.77 -7.53
CA GLY A 286 -0.87 -4.92 -8.42
C GLY A 286 -1.22 -5.31 -9.85
N THR A 287 -0.19 -5.65 -10.64
CA THR A 287 -0.36 -6.12 -12.04
C THR A 287 -0.43 -7.65 -12.14
N GLY A 288 0.48 -8.38 -11.47
CA GLY A 288 0.51 -9.84 -11.42
C GLY A 288 -0.54 -10.38 -10.45
N ASN A 289 -0.36 -10.05 -9.16
CA ASN A 289 -1.21 -10.48 -8.04
C ASN A 289 -1.27 -12.01 -7.93
N ASP A 290 -0.14 -12.68 -8.14
CA ASP A 290 -0.07 -14.14 -8.21
C ASP A 290 -0.44 -14.79 -6.87
N LEU A 291 0.00 -14.21 -5.76
CA LEU A 291 -0.40 -14.68 -4.44
C LEU A 291 -1.90 -14.53 -4.20
N ALA A 292 -2.47 -13.39 -4.60
CA ALA A 292 -3.91 -13.14 -4.47
C ALA A 292 -4.75 -14.10 -5.33
N ARG A 293 -4.27 -14.47 -6.52
CA ARG A 293 -4.91 -15.46 -7.40
C ARG A 293 -4.93 -16.84 -6.75
N CYS A 294 -3.81 -17.27 -6.18
CA CYS A 294 -3.69 -18.56 -5.50
C CYS A 294 -4.58 -18.63 -4.25
N LEU A 295 -4.79 -17.50 -3.57
CA LEU A 295 -5.67 -17.38 -2.41
C LEU A 295 -7.13 -17.00 -2.75
N HIS A 296 -7.50 -17.08 -4.03
CA HIS A 296 -8.85 -16.79 -4.56
C HIS A 296 -9.37 -15.35 -4.38
N TRP A 297 -8.51 -14.39 -4.06
CA TRP A 297 -8.85 -12.94 -4.04
C TRP A 297 -8.90 -12.31 -5.43
N GLY A 298 -8.51 -13.06 -6.46
CA GLY A 298 -8.63 -12.68 -7.86
C GLY A 298 -7.41 -11.94 -8.42
N GLY A 299 -7.48 -11.66 -9.73
CA GLY A 299 -6.38 -11.13 -10.52
C GLY A 299 -6.12 -9.63 -10.40
N GLY A 300 -7.03 -8.91 -9.76
CA GLY A 300 -6.87 -7.52 -9.39
C GLY A 300 -8.19 -6.79 -9.33
N TYR A 301 -8.27 -5.81 -8.44
CA TYR A 301 -9.47 -5.07 -8.10
C TYR A 301 -9.99 -4.26 -9.29
N GLU A 302 -11.31 -4.32 -9.49
CA GLU A 302 -12.03 -3.68 -10.58
C GLU A 302 -13.10 -2.68 -10.09
N GLY A 303 -13.03 -2.31 -8.80
CA GLY A 303 -13.93 -1.32 -8.22
C GLY A 303 -15.20 -1.89 -7.59
N THR A 304 -15.24 -3.19 -7.27
CA THR A 304 -16.29 -3.84 -6.47
C THR A 304 -16.53 -3.10 -5.15
N ASP A 305 -17.72 -3.26 -4.54
CA ASP A 305 -17.98 -2.58 -3.26
C ASP A 305 -17.03 -3.16 -2.20
N LEU A 306 -16.30 -2.29 -1.49
CA LEU A 306 -15.39 -2.71 -0.43
C LEU A 306 -16.13 -3.40 0.72
N ARG A 307 -17.45 -3.23 0.85
CA ARG A 307 -18.27 -3.99 1.80
C ARG A 307 -18.34 -5.48 1.47
N GLU A 308 -18.34 -5.81 0.18
CA GLU A 308 -18.29 -7.21 -0.28
C GLU A 308 -16.95 -7.83 0.09
N ILE A 309 -15.85 -7.09 -0.13
CA ILE A 309 -14.51 -7.50 0.29
C ILE A 309 -14.45 -7.72 1.81
N LEU A 310 -15.05 -6.83 2.62
CA LEU A 310 -15.08 -7.02 4.08
C LEU A 310 -15.84 -8.29 4.49
N LYS A 311 -16.92 -8.62 3.77
CA LYS A 311 -17.68 -9.85 3.99
C LYS A 311 -16.89 -11.09 3.57
N GLU A 312 -16.21 -11.06 2.43
CA GLU A 312 -15.32 -12.14 2.00
C GLU A 312 -14.17 -12.36 2.98
N VAL A 313 -13.60 -11.29 3.56
CA VAL A 313 -12.58 -11.40 4.62
C VAL A 313 -13.15 -12.07 5.87
N GLU A 314 -14.40 -11.80 6.24
CA GLU A 314 -15.06 -12.46 7.37
C GLU A 314 -15.30 -13.96 7.09
N GLU A 315 -15.77 -14.30 5.89
CA GLU A 315 -16.10 -15.67 5.45
C GLU A 315 -14.88 -16.51 5.02
N SER A 316 -13.70 -15.89 4.90
CA SER A 316 -12.47 -16.54 4.45
C SER A 316 -11.96 -17.61 5.43
N SER A 317 -11.22 -18.56 4.87
CA SER A 317 -10.60 -19.67 5.60
C SER A 317 -9.11 -19.41 5.85
N LEU A 318 -8.60 -19.89 6.98
CA LEU A 318 -7.17 -19.83 7.30
C LEU A 318 -6.41 -20.89 6.50
N VAL A 319 -5.34 -20.48 5.83
CA VAL A 319 -4.43 -21.38 5.13
C VAL A 319 -2.99 -20.99 5.48
N PRO A 320 -2.17 -21.91 6.03
CA PRO A 320 -0.74 -21.68 6.21
C PRO A 320 -0.06 -21.59 4.84
N MET A 321 0.93 -20.71 4.68
CA MET A 321 1.72 -20.58 3.46
C MET A 321 3.20 -20.63 3.81
N ASP A 322 3.93 -21.57 3.22
CA ASP A 322 5.37 -21.71 3.38
C ASP A 322 6.10 -20.48 2.83
N ARG A 323 7.21 -20.14 3.46
CA ARG A 323 8.11 -19.06 3.05
C ARG A 323 9.52 -19.59 3.15
N TRP A 324 10.34 -19.23 2.18
CA TRP A 324 11.64 -19.86 1.98
C TRP A 324 12.75 -18.83 2.11
N SER A 325 13.78 -19.17 2.88
CA SER A 325 14.99 -18.36 3.03
C SER A 325 15.91 -18.60 1.86
N VAL A 326 16.50 -17.53 1.33
CA VAL A 326 17.51 -17.56 0.28
C VAL A 326 18.79 -16.98 0.85
N GLN A 327 19.82 -17.81 0.93
CA GLN A 327 21.17 -17.39 1.30
C GLN A 327 22.07 -17.46 0.07
N VAL A 328 22.67 -16.33 -0.30
CA VAL A 328 23.61 -16.23 -1.42
C VAL A 328 25.02 -16.08 -0.87
N ILE A 329 25.91 -17.00 -1.24
CA ILE A 329 27.32 -17.01 -0.84
C ILE A 329 28.15 -16.77 -2.10
N SER A 330 28.87 -15.64 -2.16
CA SER A 330 29.75 -15.34 -3.30
C SER A 330 30.94 -16.29 -3.31
N GLU A 331 31.31 -16.77 -4.50
CA GLU A 331 32.55 -17.55 -4.69
C GLU A 331 33.80 -16.65 -4.62
N ASP A 332 33.69 -15.39 -5.05
CA ASP A 332 34.74 -14.37 -4.92
C ASP A 332 34.17 -13.11 -4.24
N PRO A 333 34.61 -12.77 -3.01
CA PRO A 333 34.20 -11.54 -2.32
C PRO A 333 34.62 -10.24 -3.03
N GLN A 334 35.56 -10.29 -3.98
CA GLN A 334 36.03 -9.12 -4.74
C GLN A 334 35.16 -8.80 -5.96
N GLU A 335 34.41 -9.78 -6.48
CA GLU A 335 33.45 -9.54 -7.56
C GLU A 335 32.18 -8.90 -7.00
N ILE A 336 32.07 -7.57 -7.13
CA ILE A 336 30.92 -6.80 -6.67
C ILE A 336 29.80 -6.89 -7.71
N GLY A 337 28.80 -7.73 -7.43
CA GLY A 337 27.53 -7.78 -8.15
C GLY A 337 26.49 -6.76 -7.68
N ASP A 338 25.29 -6.86 -8.23
CA ASP A 338 24.13 -6.14 -7.70
C ASP A 338 23.77 -6.70 -6.31
N PRO A 339 23.28 -5.87 -5.37
CA PRO A 339 22.84 -6.35 -4.06
C PRO A 339 21.61 -7.25 -4.19
N VAL A 340 21.58 -8.33 -3.42
CA VAL A 340 20.42 -9.22 -3.34
C VAL A 340 19.22 -8.43 -2.77
N PRO A 341 18.09 -8.31 -3.49
CA PRO A 341 17.02 -7.41 -3.11
C PRO A 341 16.18 -7.93 -1.93
N ASN A 342 16.10 -9.25 -1.77
CA ASN A 342 15.35 -9.91 -0.69
C ASN A 342 15.91 -11.31 -0.45
N GLU A 343 15.83 -11.77 0.81
CA GLU A 343 16.30 -13.09 1.26
C GLU A 343 15.13 -14.06 1.50
N ILE A 344 13.90 -13.69 1.11
CA ILE A 344 12.69 -14.48 1.38
C ILE A 344 11.84 -14.63 0.12
N ILE A 345 11.58 -15.87 -0.27
CA ILE A 345 10.62 -16.22 -1.33
C ILE A 345 9.26 -16.40 -0.68
N ASN A 346 8.28 -15.60 -1.11
CA ASN A 346 6.88 -15.84 -0.79
C ASN A 346 6.16 -16.52 -1.97
N ASN A 347 6.53 -16.16 -3.19
CA ASN A 347 5.90 -16.68 -4.40
C ASN A 347 6.87 -17.57 -5.18
N TYR A 348 7.96 -16.99 -5.68
CA TYR A 348 8.92 -17.72 -6.53
C TYR A 348 10.25 -16.99 -6.71
N PHE A 349 11.29 -17.78 -6.97
CA PHE A 349 12.64 -17.36 -7.35
C PHE A 349 12.95 -17.90 -8.75
N SER A 350 13.70 -17.17 -9.57
CA SER A 350 14.13 -17.69 -10.88
C SER A 350 15.50 -17.21 -11.29
N ILE A 351 16.15 -18.01 -12.13
CA ILE A 351 17.47 -17.76 -12.74
C ILE A 351 17.32 -17.84 -14.26
N GLY A 352 17.97 -16.94 -14.99
CA GLY A 352 18.06 -16.99 -16.45
C GLY A 352 16.98 -16.17 -17.16
N VAL A 353 16.31 -16.77 -18.14
CA VAL A 353 15.46 -16.04 -19.10
C VAL A 353 14.32 -15.26 -18.44
N ASP A 354 13.67 -15.83 -17.41
CA ASP A 354 12.60 -15.13 -16.68
C ASP A 354 13.13 -13.91 -15.92
N ALA A 355 14.19 -14.10 -15.13
CA ALA A 355 14.87 -13.03 -14.42
C ALA A 355 15.37 -11.91 -15.35
N SER A 356 15.83 -12.26 -16.55
CA SER A 356 16.24 -11.29 -17.57
C SER A 356 15.09 -10.41 -18.06
N ILE A 357 13.91 -11.01 -18.25
CA ILE A 357 12.68 -10.28 -18.61
C ILE A 357 12.28 -9.36 -17.46
N ALA A 358 12.30 -9.86 -16.22
CA ALA A 358 12.02 -9.07 -15.03
C ALA A 358 12.97 -7.88 -14.89
N HIS A 359 14.28 -8.09 -15.09
CA HIS A 359 15.31 -7.05 -15.09
C HIS A 359 15.03 -5.95 -16.11
N ARG A 360 14.69 -6.33 -17.35
CA ARG A 360 14.37 -5.36 -18.40
C ARG A 360 13.09 -4.59 -18.10
N PHE A 361 12.06 -5.27 -17.57
CA PHE A 361 10.82 -4.63 -17.14
C PHE A 361 11.07 -3.61 -16.02
N HIS A 362 11.82 -3.99 -14.99
CA HIS A 362 12.19 -3.12 -13.87
C HIS A 362 12.96 -1.89 -14.36
N SER A 363 14.04 -2.09 -15.12
CA SER A 363 14.85 -1.02 -15.72
C SER A 363 14.02 -0.03 -16.54
N MET A 364 13.09 -0.52 -17.36
CA MET A 364 12.23 0.34 -18.19
C MET A 364 11.20 1.10 -17.36
N ARG A 365 10.68 0.47 -16.30
CA ARG A 365 9.72 1.08 -15.38
C ARG A 365 10.33 2.18 -14.53
N GLU A 366 11.57 2.02 -14.08
CA GLU A 366 12.31 3.06 -13.37
C GLU A 366 12.62 4.26 -14.28
N LYS A 367 13.05 4.00 -15.52
CA LYS A 367 13.36 5.06 -16.49
C LYS A 367 12.12 5.79 -17.01
N HIS A 368 10.98 5.10 -17.13
CA HIS A 368 9.76 5.65 -17.75
C HIS A 368 8.48 5.32 -16.98
N PRO A 369 8.35 5.70 -15.70
CA PRO A 369 7.23 5.28 -14.83
C PRO A 369 5.85 5.66 -15.39
N GLN A 370 5.74 6.74 -16.15
CA GLN A 370 4.52 7.19 -16.83
C GLN A 370 3.96 6.17 -17.84
N LYS A 371 4.80 5.27 -18.39
CA LYS A 371 4.39 4.22 -19.33
C LYS A 371 3.80 2.99 -18.62
N PHE A 372 3.93 2.88 -17.29
CA PHE A 372 3.61 1.69 -16.49
C PHE A 372 2.39 1.87 -15.57
N ASN A 373 1.43 2.72 -15.98
CA ASN A 373 0.27 3.09 -15.19
C ASN A 373 -0.98 2.21 -15.42
N SER A 374 -0.90 1.19 -16.28
CA SER A 374 -2.02 0.31 -16.64
C SER A 374 -1.60 -1.15 -16.55
N ARG A 375 -2.42 -1.97 -15.87
CA ARG A 375 -2.21 -3.42 -15.76
C ARG A 375 -2.08 -4.09 -17.14
N MET A 376 -2.98 -3.74 -18.08
CA MET A 376 -2.95 -4.29 -19.43
C MET A 376 -1.67 -3.90 -20.18
N LYS A 377 -1.25 -2.64 -20.11
CA LYS A 377 0.00 -2.17 -20.74
C LYS A 377 1.23 -2.84 -20.13
N ASN A 378 1.23 -3.00 -18.80
CA ASN A 378 2.31 -3.67 -18.09
C ASN A 378 2.46 -5.13 -18.53
N LYS A 379 1.35 -5.86 -18.66
CA LYS A 379 1.36 -7.23 -19.21
C LYS A 379 1.91 -7.28 -20.64
N LEU A 380 1.54 -6.31 -21.49
CA LEU A 380 2.06 -6.23 -22.85
C LEU A 380 3.57 -6.00 -22.89
N TRP A 381 4.12 -5.18 -21.98
CA TRP A 381 5.57 -5.00 -21.86
C TRP A 381 6.31 -6.31 -21.56
N TYR A 382 5.78 -7.16 -20.66
CA TYR A 382 6.37 -8.48 -20.39
C TYR A 382 6.41 -9.35 -21.64
N PHE A 383 5.31 -9.38 -22.41
CA PHE A 383 5.25 -10.10 -23.67
C PHE A 383 6.28 -9.56 -24.68
N GLU A 384 6.33 -8.24 -24.88
CA GLU A 384 7.26 -7.60 -25.83
C GLU A 384 8.72 -7.92 -25.48
N PHE A 385 9.08 -7.82 -24.19
CA PHE A 385 10.43 -8.15 -23.75
C PHE A 385 10.76 -9.63 -23.93
N ALA A 386 9.82 -10.54 -23.63
CA ALA A 386 10.01 -11.97 -23.84
C ALA A 386 10.21 -12.35 -25.32
N THR A 387 9.67 -11.57 -26.26
CA THR A 387 9.88 -11.80 -27.72
C THR A 387 11.20 -11.23 -28.27
N SER A 388 12.01 -10.55 -27.45
CA SER A 388 13.24 -9.91 -27.90
C SER A 388 14.43 -10.89 -27.97
N GLU A 389 15.02 -11.06 -29.15
CA GLU A 389 16.14 -11.98 -29.41
C GLU A 389 17.35 -11.78 -28.49
N THR A 390 17.60 -10.54 -28.01
CA THR A 390 18.70 -10.22 -27.10
C THR A 390 18.61 -10.93 -25.75
N ILE A 391 17.40 -11.26 -25.28
CA ILE A 391 17.19 -11.91 -23.98
C ILE A 391 17.52 -13.41 -24.03
N SER A 392 17.18 -14.09 -25.13
CA SER A 392 17.45 -15.52 -25.27
C SER A 392 18.97 -15.80 -25.36
N ALA A 393 19.74 -14.90 -25.98
CA ALA A 393 21.17 -15.12 -26.19
C ALA A 393 22.02 -15.22 -24.91
N SER A 394 21.70 -14.45 -23.85
CA SER A 394 22.49 -14.41 -22.61
C SER A 394 22.30 -15.66 -21.72
N CYS A 395 21.17 -16.35 -21.86
CA CYS A 395 20.77 -17.45 -20.98
C CYS A 395 20.88 -18.83 -21.65
N LYS A 396 21.41 -18.91 -22.88
CA LYS A 396 21.62 -20.20 -23.57
C LYS A 396 22.49 -21.14 -22.74
N LYS A 397 22.16 -22.42 -22.83
CA LYS A 397 22.90 -23.53 -22.20
C LYS A 397 23.01 -23.35 -20.68
N LEU A 398 21.90 -22.99 -20.02
CA LEU A 398 21.89 -22.73 -18.58
C LEU A 398 22.44 -23.93 -17.78
N LYS A 399 22.18 -25.16 -18.24
CA LYS A 399 22.69 -26.39 -17.62
C LYS A 399 24.22 -26.52 -17.58
N GLU A 400 24.93 -25.84 -18.48
CA GLU A 400 26.41 -25.81 -18.47
C GLU A 400 26.95 -24.80 -17.44
N CYS A 401 26.07 -23.97 -16.87
CA CYS A 401 26.42 -22.80 -16.08
C CYS A 401 26.05 -22.93 -14.61
N LEU A 402 25.29 -23.97 -14.25
CA LEU A 402 24.89 -24.23 -12.89
C LEU A 402 24.75 -25.73 -12.61
N SER A 403 24.83 -26.09 -11.33
CA SER A 403 24.45 -27.39 -10.79
C SER A 403 23.38 -27.21 -9.71
N ILE A 404 22.51 -28.19 -9.56
CA ILE A 404 21.39 -28.16 -8.61
C ILE A 404 21.44 -29.45 -7.79
N GLU A 405 21.34 -29.31 -6.48
CA GLU A 405 21.15 -30.41 -5.53
C GLU A 405 19.85 -30.19 -4.77
N CYS A 406 19.01 -31.22 -4.72
CA CYS A 406 17.79 -31.26 -3.91
C CYS A 406 18.07 -32.17 -2.70
N CYS A 407 18.04 -31.64 -1.49
CA CYS A 407 18.44 -32.34 -0.25
C CYS A 407 19.73 -33.18 -0.40
N GLY A 408 20.75 -32.62 -1.04
CA GLY A 408 22.04 -33.30 -1.30
C GLY A 408 22.05 -34.28 -2.48
N THR A 409 20.91 -34.54 -3.12
CA THR A 409 20.80 -35.36 -4.33
C THR A 409 20.98 -34.48 -5.57
N PRO A 410 22.01 -34.72 -6.42
CA PRO A 410 22.18 -33.97 -7.66
C PRO A 410 21.01 -34.18 -8.61
N LEU A 411 20.54 -33.10 -9.23
CA LEU A 411 19.47 -33.11 -10.21
C LEU A 411 20.04 -33.23 -11.63
N ASP A 412 19.62 -34.25 -12.38
CA ASP A 412 20.06 -34.44 -13.76
C ASP A 412 19.34 -33.48 -14.73
N LEU A 413 20.11 -32.65 -15.43
CA LEU A 413 19.63 -31.70 -16.43
C LEU A 413 20.00 -32.09 -17.87
N SER A 414 20.64 -33.25 -18.07
CA SER A 414 21.28 -33.66 -19.33
C SER A 414 20.29 -33.70 -20.51
N GLY A 415 19.05 -34.13 -20.28
CA GLY A 415 17.97 -34.25 -21.27
C GLY A 415 17.25 -32.94 -21.64
N HIS A 416 17.57 -31.81 -20.99
CA HIS A 416 16.83 -30.57 -21.17
C HIS A 416 17.66 -29.48 -21.88
N SER A 417 16.99 -28.65 -22.68
CA SER A 417 17.57 -27.43 -23.28
C SER A 417 17.07 -26.20 -22.53
N LEU A 418 17.49 -26.06 -21.26
CA LEU A 418 17.00 -25.00 -20.38
C LEU A 418 17.73 -23.66 -20.65
N GLU A 419 16.94 -22.59 -20.71
CA GLU A 419 17.37 -21.18 -20.65
C GLU A 419 16.92 -20.50 -19.34
N GLY A 420 16.10 -21.18 -18.52
CA GLY A 420 15.68 -20.69 -17.22
C GLY A 420 15.42 -21.80 -16.21
N LEU A 421 15.48 -21.43 -14.93
CA LEU A 421 15.09 -22.24 -13.79
C LEU A 421 14.13 -21.41 -12.94
N ALA A 422 13.01 -22.00 -12.52
CA ALA A 422 12.10 -21.41 -11.55
C ALA A 422 11.96 -22.34 -10.33
N VAL A 423 11.98 -21.72 -9.15
CA VAL A 423 11.71 -22.34 -7.86
C VAL A 423 10.43 -21.72 -7.34
N ILE A 424 9.36 -22.51 -7.23
CA ILE A 424 7.98 -22.03 -7.14
C ILE A 424 7.35 -22.52 -5.84
N ASN A 425 6.82 -21.60 -5.04
CA ASN A 425 6.12 -21.89 -3.78
C ASN A 425 4.58 -21.84 -3.92
N ILE A 426 4.06 -21.17 -4.96
CA ILE A 426 2.62 -20.99 -5.16
C ILE A 426 2.14 -21.63 -6.48
N PRO A 427 0.87 -22.09 -6.56
CA PRO A 427 0.32 -22.81 -7.71
C PRO A 427 0.35 -22.11 -9.08
N SER A 428 0.68 -20.81 -9.12
CA SER A 428 0.70 -20.05 -10.36
C SER A 428 1.64 -18.85 -10.30
N MET A 429 2.17 -18.45 -11.45
CA MET A 429 3.07 -17.31 -11.62
C MET A 429 2.65 -16.44 -12.81
N HIS A 430 3.22 -15.23 -12.91
CA HIS A 430 3.07 -14.34 -14.08
C HIS A 430 1.63 -14.00 -14.49
N GLY A 431 0.74 -13.81 -13.52
CA GLY A 431 -0.66 -13.50 -13.73
C GLY A 431 -1.58 -14.73 -13.78
N GLY A 432 -1.20 -15.84 -13.15
CA GLY A 432 -2.02 -17.04 -13.01
C GLY A 432 -1.64 -18.22 -13.90
N SER A 433 -0.45 -18.23 -14.48
CA SER A 433 0.06 -19.34 -15.29
C SER A 433 0.63 -20.44 -14.39
N ASN A 434 0.07 -21.66 -14.49
CA ASN A 434 0.57 -22.82 -13.77
C ASN A 434 1.70 -23.48 -14.58
N LEU A 435 2.94 -23.38 -14.08
CA LEU A 435 4.12 -23.96 -14.74
C LEU A 435 4.40 -25.39 -14.29
N TRP A 436 3.99 -25.75 -13.07
CA TRP A 436 4.06 -27.13 -12.60
C TRP A 436 3.07 -28.00 -13.39
N GLY A 437 1.85 -27.51 -13.63
CA GLY A 437 0.76 -28.19 -14.32
C GLY A 437 -0.23 -28.83 -13.32
N GLU A 438 -1.24 -29.53 -13.84
CA GLU A 438 -2.25 -30.19 -12.99
C GLU A 438 -1.88 -31.66 -12.73
N ALA A 439 -2.08 -32.13 -11.51
CA ALA A 439 -1.96 -33.55 -11.19
C ALA A 439 -3.01 -34.35 -11.98
N LYS A 440 -2.61 -35.45 -12.61
CA LYS A 440 -3.60 -36.37 -13.21
C LYS A 440 -4.43 -36.99 -12.08
N LYS A 441 -5.75 -37.09 -12.29
CA LYS A 441 -6.63 -37.83 -11.37
C LYS A 441 -6.19 -39.29 -11.32
N ALA A 442 -5.61 -39.72 -10.21
CA ALA A 442 -5.50 -41.14 -9.88
C ALA A 442 -6.89 -41.69 -9.58
N ASP A 443 -7.15 -42.96 -9.91
CA ASP A 443 -8.18 -43.73 -9.19
C ASP A 443 -7.77 -43.72 -7.72
N ARG A 444 -8.61 -43.12 -6.88
CA ARG A 444 -8.34 -42.83 -5.45
C ARG A 444 -8.15 -44.08 -4.58
N ASP A 445 -8.23 -45.27 -5.16
CA ASP A 445 -8.30 -46.54 -4.43
C ASP A 445 -6.92 -47.15 -4.08
N ASN A 446 -5.80 -46.59 -4.55
CA ASN A 446 -4.45 -47.15 -4.30
C ASN A 446 -3.38 -46.11 -3.94
N VAL A 447 -3.69 -45.13 -3.08
CA VAL A 447 -2.64 -44.27 -2.49
C VAL A 447 -2.25 -44.88 -1.15
N SER A 448 -1.09 -45.53 -1.09
CA SER A 448 -0.46 -45.94 0.17
C SER A 448 -0.14 -44.70 1.03
N GLU A 449 -0.44 -44.75 2.32
CA GLU A 449 -0.15 -43.72 3.34
C GLU A 449 1.36 -43.56 3.64
N GLU A 450 2.24 -43.89 2.70
CA GLU A 450 3.67 -43.69 2.88
C GLU A 450 4.02 -42.21 2.73
N GLU A 451 4.81 -41.69 3.67
CA GLU A 451 5.31 -40.31 3.56
C GLU A 451 6.09 -40.16 2.25
N PRO A 452 5.77 -39.16 1.42
CA PRO A 452 6.47 -38.98 0.16
C PRO A 452 7.96 -38.74 0.41
N PRO A 453 8.85 -39.25 -0.46
CA PRO A 453 10.29 -39.13 -0.27
C PRO A 453 10.70 -37.65 -0.18
N GLU A 454 11.76 -37.35 0.56
CA GLU A 454 12.24 -35.98 0.78
C GLU A 454 12.50 -35.23 -0.54
N VAL A 455 12.93 -35.97 -1.56
CA VAL A 455 13.13 -35.48 -2.92
C VAL A 455 12.34 -36.36 -3.89
N VAL A 456 11.52 -35.74 -4.73
CA VAL A 456 10.83 -36.39 -5.84
C VAL A 456 11.43 -35.87 -7.14
N THR A 457 12.09 -36.72 -7.92
CA THR A 457 12.60 -36.41 -9.27
C THR A 457 12.03 -37.32 -10.35
N ASP A 458 11.39 -38.44 -9.96
CA ASP A 458 10.78 -39.37 -10.89
C ASP A 458 9.63 -38.69 -11.66
N HIS A 459 9.72 -38.71 -12.99
CA HIS A 459 8.80 -37.96 -13.83
C HIS A 459 7.34 -38.44 -13.73
N ASP A 460 7.11 -39.73 -13.47
CA ASP A 460 5.75 -40.27 -13.37
C ASP A 460 5.14 -39.97 -12.00
N ILE A 461 5.94 -40.01 -10.92
CA ILE A 461 5.51 -39.53 -9.61
C ILE A 461 5.22 -38.02 -9.67
N LEU A 462 6.13 -37.24 -10.28
CA LEU A 462 5.98 -35.79 -10.41
C LEU A 462 4.69 -35.41 -11.15
N LYS A 463 4.22 -36.17 -12.14
CA LYS A 463 2.92 -35.92 -12.82
C LYS A 463 1.70 -36.12 -11.92
N MET A 464 1.84 -36.95 -10.89
CA MET A 464 0.77 -37.24 -9.93
C MET A 464 0.83 -36.32 -8.71
N SER A 465 1.99 -35.72 -8.42
CA SER A 465 2.16 -34.74 -7.35
C SER A 465 1.27 -33.51 -7.57
N SER A 466 0.50 -33.18 -6.52
CA SER A 466 -0.17 -31.89 -6.38
C SER A 466 0.76 -30.88 -5.73
N GLN A 467 0.72 -29.65 -6.22
CA GLN A 467 1.38 -28.53 -5.57
C GLN A 467 0.51 -28.04 -4.40
N ASP A 468 1.11 -27.91 -3.22
CA ASP A 468 0.51 -27.36 -2.01
C ASP A 468 1.43 -26.27 -1.49
N LEU A 469 0.85 -25.18 -0.99
CA LEU A 469 1.59 -24.03 -0.49
C LEU A 469 1.93 -24.16 1.00
N SER A 470 1.63 -25.31 1.62
CA SER A 470 1.77 -25.56 3.06
C SER A 470 2.47 -26.87 3.43
N ASP A 471 2.91 -27.65 2.44
CA ASP A 471 3.49 -28.99 2.61
C ASP A 471 4.99 -28.98 2.95
N LYS A 472 5.59 -27.79 3.11
CA LYS A 472 7.02 -27.55 3.31
C LYS A 472 7.88 -28.11 2.19
N ARG A 473 7.32 -28.14 0.98
CA ARG A 473 8.03 -28.50 -0.24
C ARG A 473 7.94 -27.36 -1.25
N ILE A 474 8.87 -27.37 -2.19
CA ILE A 474 8.96 -26.37 -3.23
C ILE A 474 9.23 -27.03 -4.57
N GLU A 475 8.64 -26.48 -5.62
CA GLU A 475 8.71 -27.02 -6.97
C GLU A 475 9.88 -26.41 -7.74
N VAL A 476 10.66 -27.27 -8.39
CA VAL A 476 11.77 -26.90 -9.27
C VAL A 476 11.37 -27.14 -10.72
N VAL A 477 11.32 -26.08 -11.50
CA VAL A 477 10.79 -26.07 -12.88
C VAL A 477 11.82 -25.56 -13.87
N GLY A 478 12.06 -26.33 -14.94
CA GLY A 478 12.91 -25.91 -16.06
C GLY A 478 12.13 -25.14 -17.12
N LEU A 479 12.76 -24.12 -17.70
CA LEU A 479 12.19 -23.24 -18.75
C LEU A 479 13.07 -23.31 -20.00
N GLU A 480 12.49 -23.52 -21.19
CA GLU A 480 13.24 -23.76 -22.44
C GLU A 480 13.71 -22.48 -23.14
N GLY A 481 13.02 -21.35 -22.99
CA GLY A 481 13.45 -20.11 -23.65
C GLY A 481 12.44 -18.96 -23.65
N ALA A 482 12.85 -17.85 -24.25
CA ALA A 482 12.12 -16.59 -24.18
C ALA A 482 10.75 -16.63 -24.88
N ILE A 483 10.63 -17.41 -25.97
CA ILE A 483 9.35 -17.62 -26.69
C ILE A 483 8.34 -18.34 -25.79
N GLU A 484 8.77 -19.39 -25.10
CA GLU A 484 7.94 -20.10 -24.13
C GLU A 484 7.50 -19.16 -23.00
N MET A 485 8.43 -18.34 -22.48
CA MET A 485 8.07 -17.31 -21.50
C MET A 485 7.02 -16.35 -22.03
N GLY A 486 7.13 -15.85 -23.26
CA GLY A 486 6.12 -14.98 -23.87
C GLY A 486 4.73 -15.62 -23.91
N GLN A 487 4.66 -16.92 -24.20
CA GLN A 487 3.41 -17.69 -24.18
C GLN A 487 2.87 -17.90 -22.76
N ILE A 488 3.75 -18.09 -21.77
CA ILE A 488 3.39 -18.17 -20.35
C ILE A 488 2.83 -16.83 -19.85
N TYR A 489 3.51 -15.71 -20.13
CA TYR A 489 3.08 -14.35 -19.71
C TYR A 489 1.76 -13.90 -20.34
N SER A 490 1.46 -14.39 -21.55
CA SER A 490 0.19 -14.12 -22.25
C SER A 490 -0.93 -15.10 -21.88
N GLY A 491 -0.63 -16.13 -21.08
CA GLY A 491 -1.58 -17.18 -20.71
C GLY A 491 -1.93 -18.16 -21.84
N LEU A 492 -1.18 -18.12 -22.96
CA LEU A 492 -1.41 -18.95 -24.14
C LEU A 492 -0.83 -20.36 -24.00
N LYS A 493 0.12 -20.57 -23.07
CA LYS A 493 0.72 -21.87 -22.79
C LYS A 493 0.85 -22.06 -21.28
N ARG A 494 0.44 -23.23 -20.80
CA ARG A 494 0.82 -23.75 -19.47
C ARG A 494 2.03 -24.65 -19.70
N ALA A 495 3.22 -24.21 -19.33
CA ALA A 495 4.42 -24.99 -19.61
C ALA A 495 5.54 -24.73 -18.62
N GLY A 496 6.37 -25.75 -18.49
CA GLY A 496 7.48 -25.87 -17.57
C GLY A 496 7.82 -27.35 -17.43
N HIS A 497 9.10 -27.67 -17.37
CA HIS A 497 9.55 -29.04 -17.11
C HIS A 497 9.53 -29.26 -15.60
N ARG A 498 8.69 -30.17 -15.09
CA ARG A 498 8.75 -30.59 -13.68
C ARG A 498 10.09 -31.31 -13.46
N LEU A 499 11.01 -30.69 -12.73
CA LEU A 499 12.32 -31.28 -12.49
C LEU A 499 12.39 -31.95 -11.12
N ALA A 500 11.91 -31.28 -10.07
CA ALA A 500 11.90 -31.84 -8.73
C ALA A 500 10.85 -31.20 -7.82
N GLN A 501 10.42 -31.93 -6.80
CA GLN A 501 9.74 -31.41 -5.62
C GLN A 501 10.57 -31.78 -4.39
N THR A 502 10.93 -30.81 -3.55
CA THR A 502 11.95 -30.98 -2.50
C THR A 502 11.74 -30.04 -1.31
N SER A 503 12.39 -30.30 -0.17
CA SER A 503 12.37 -29.45 1.04
C SER A 503 13.61 -28.56 1.20
N GLN A 504 14.65 -28.76 0.37
CA GLN A 504 15.86 -27.93 0.34
C GLN A 504 16.50 -27.96 -1.04
N ILE A 505 17.06 -26.83 -1.48
CA ILE A 505 17.79 -26.70 -2.74
C ILE A 505 19.14 -26.02 -2.50
N THR A 506 20.18 -26.57 -3.10
CA THR A 506 21.47 -25.89 -3.29
C THR A 506 21.71 -25.69 -4.78
N ILE A 507 21.95 -24.44 -5.20
CA ILE A 507 22.27 -24.10 -6.59
C ILE A 507 23.67 -23.50 -6.62
N ARG A 508 24.57 -24.05 -7.42
CA ARG A 508 25.91 -23.46 -7.63
C ARG A 508 26.00 -22.92 -9.04
N THR A 509 26.39 -21.67 -9.19
CA THR A 509 26.54 -21.01 -10.49
C THR A 509 28.02 -20.76 -10.80
N HIS A 510 28.40 -20.94 -12.06
CA HIS A 510 29.79 -20.83 -12.52
C HIS A 510 30.07 -19.59 -13.38
N LYS A 511 29.04 -18.77 -13.60
CA LYS A 511 29.11 -17.49 -14.31
C LYS A 511 28.10 -16.52 -13.73
N ALA A 512 28.26 -15.23 -14.04
CA ALA A 512 27.26 -14.23 -13.70
C ALA A 512 25.92 -14.53 -14.41
N LEU A 513 24.83 -14.56 -13.65
CA LEU A 513 23.49 -14.89 -14.14
C LEU A 513 22.46 -13.88 -13.61
N PRO A 514 21.46 -13.52 -14.43
CA PRO A 514 20.31 -12.75 -13.98
C PRO A 514 19.44 -13.61 -13.06
N MET A 515 19.03 -13.03 -11.94
CA MET A 515 18.16 -13.66 -10.94
C MET A 515 17.01 -12.73 -10.57
N GLN A 516 15.91 -13.29 -10.08
CA GLN A 516 14.83 -12.50 -9.48
C GLN A 516 14.17 -13.27 -8.34
N ILE A 517 13.58 -12.51 -7.42
CA ILE A 517 12.79 -13.03 -6.30
C ILE A 517 11.52 -12.20 -6.17
N ASP A 518 10.36 -12.86 -6.24
CA ASP A 518 9.03 -12.22 -6.15
C ASP A 518 8.85 -10.99 -7.08
N GLY A 519 9.53 -10.97 -8.22
CA GLY A 519 9.50 -9.91 -9.22
C GLY A 519 10.57 -8.82 -9.08
N GLU A 520 11.47 -8.91 -8.09
CA GLU A 520 12.61 -8.00 -7.91
C GLU A 520 13.90 -8.62 -8.48
N PRO A 521 14.43 -8.09 -9.60
CA PRO A 521 15.55 -8.69 -10.33
C PRO A 521 16.91 -8.09 -9.95
N TRP A 522 17.99 -8.87 -10.15
CA TRP A 522 19.38 -8.43 -10.01
C TRP A 522 20.35 -9.28 -10.85
N MET A 523 21.56 -8.78 -11.09
CA MET A 523 22.65 -9.57 -11.66
C MET A 523 23.56 -10.15 -10.58
N GLN A 524 23.69 -11.47 -10.56
CA GLN A 524 24.44 -12.20 -9.54
C GLN A 524 25.72 -12.81 -10.14
N PRO A 525 26.93 -12.44 -9.64
CA PRO A 525 28.19 -13.14 -9.92
C PRO A 525 28.13 -14.62 -9.51
N PRO A 526 29.11 -15.45 -9.93
CA PRO A 526 29.23 -16.85 -9.49
C PRO A 526 29.05 -16.99 -7.97
N CYS A 527 28.13 -17.87 -7.58
CA CYS A 527 27.72 -18.01 -6.20
C CYS A 527 27.17 -19.40 -5.91
N THR A 528 27.12 -19.73 -4.62
CA THR A 528 26.33 -20.83 -4.08
C THR A 528 25.09 -20.26 -3.39
N ILE A 529 23.91 -20.76 -3.78
CA ILE A 529 22.61 -20.35 -3.25
C ILE A 529 22.02 -21.50 -2.46
N HIS A 530 21.61 -21.24 -1.22
CA HIS A 530 20.85 -22.17 -0.40
C HIS A 530 19.41 -21.68 -0.24
N ILE A 531 18.45 -22.53 -0.63
CA ILE A 531 17.02 -22.30 -0.43
C ILE A 531 16.52 -23.31 0.57
N THR A 532 16.01 -22.83 1.72
CA THR A 532 15.54 -23.66 2.83
C THR A 532 14.22 -23.11 3.38
N HIS A 533 13.40 -23.97 3.97
CA HIS A 533 12.17 -23.53 4.61
C HIS A 533 12.47 -22.56 5.77
N LYS A 534 11.88 -21.36 5.74
CA LYS A 534 12.04 -20.33 6.78
C LYS A 534 10.96 -20.47 7.85
N ASN A 535 9.71 -20.23 7.47
CA ASN A 535 8.54 -20.26 8.34
C ASN A 535 7.26 -20.34 7.51
N GLN A 536 6.12 -20.47 8.20
CA GLN A 536 4.80 -20.33 7.60
C GLN A 536 4.16 -18.98 7.96
N ALA A 537 3.50 -18.37 6.99
CA ALA A 537 2.61 -17.24 7.16
C ALA A 537 1.15 -17.71 7.20
N ASN A 538 0.38 -17.13 8.11
CA ASN A 538 -1.06 -17.36 8.14
C ASN A 538 -1.73 -16.48 7.08
N MET A 539 -2.29 -17.10 6.04
CA MET A 539 -2.99 -16.40 4.97
C MET A 539 -4.51 -16.65 5.07
N LEU A 540 -5.30 -15.71 4.57
CA LEU A 540 -6.73 -15.89 4.39
C LEU A 540 -6.99 -16.25 2.93
N MET A 541 -7.71 -17.34 2.70
CA MET A 541 -8.14 -17.79 1.38
C MET A 541 -9.64 -17.50 1.24
N ALA A 542 -10.00 -16.74 0.20
CA ALA A 542 -11.39 -16.44 -0.12
C ALA A 542 -12.14 -17.71 -0.55
N ALA A 543 -13.47 -17.68 -0.42
CA ALA A 543 -14.30 -18.76 -0.92
C ALA A 543 -14.07 -18.96 -2.42
N PRO A 544 -14.07 -20.21 -2.93
CA PRO A 544 -13.97 -20.45 -4.36
C PRO A 544 -15.06 -19.68 -5.09
N ALA A 545 -14.71 -19.03 -6.20
CA ALA A 545 -15.70 -18.39 -7.05
C ALA A 545 -16.75 -19.44 -7.43
N LYS A 546 -18.03 -19.20 -7.07
CA LYS A 546 -19.12 -20.02 -7.56
C LYS A 546 -19.02 -20.02 -9.07
N SER A 547 -18.98 -21.19 -9.69
CA SER A 547 -18.98 -21.30 -11.15
C SER A 547 -20.22 -20.58 -11.69
N SER A 548 -20.07 -19.33 -12.08
CA SER A 548 -21.06 -18.63 -12.87
C SER A 548 -21.10 -19.36 -14.20
N GLY A 549 -22.20 -20.08 -14.43
CA GLY A 549 -22.44 -20.73 -15.69
C GLY A 549 -22.27 -19.72 -16.82
N PHE A 550 -21.42 -20.07 -17.78
CA PHE A 550 -21.33 -19.52 -19.13
C PHE A 550 -20.95 -18.03 -19.27
N PHE A 551 -19.79 -17.85 -19.92
CA PHE A 551 -19.24 -16.62 -20.51
C PHE A 551 -18.87 -15.49 -19.55
N HIS A 552 -17.56 -15.36 -19.24
CA HIS A 552 -16.80 -14.11 -19.36
C HIS A 552 -15.29 -14.42 -19.30
N HIS A 553 -14.73 -14.84 -20.45
CA HIS A 553 -13.30 -14.67 -20.72
C HIS A 553 -13.14 -13.36 -21.49
N LYS A 554 -12.54 -12.33 -20.88
CA LYS A 554 -11.73 -11.31 -21.56
C LYS A 554 -10.61 -10.84 -20.66
#